data_AF-A0A1B2A7U4-F1
#
_entry.id   AF-A0A1B2A7U4-F1
#
_cell.length_a   1.000
_cell.length_b   1.000
_cell.length_c   1.000
_cell.angle_alpha   90.00
_cell.angle_beta   90.00
_cell.angle_gamma   90.00
#
_symmetry.space_group_name_H-M   'P 1'
#
loop_
_entity.id
_entity.type
_entity.pdbx_description
1 polymer ?
#
loop_
_entity_poly.entity_id
_entity_poly.type
_entity_poly.pdbx_seq_one_letter_code
_entity_poly.pdbx_strand_id
1 'polypeptide(L)'
;MGKIEKVTDRIIRSLWRDGKPDKAVLSNVRGAATLLSRQAQSVWPVMMANLDEKMLSRDGRPTYAETAVYAAIRFYAIHQQGQTQFVYSSVHGDDENKGVSLFKALAQLRNQPDRQEALDRRVKALLATSNVASMIQSLSHLVSILKATNPTIRIDYALLAQDLYDAQFGVDVANQVHLRWGQQYYWSTKNQKTTEGEKN
;
A
#
# COMPACT_ATOMS: atom_id res chain seq x y z
N MET A 1 -11.99 9.49 3.07
CA MET A 1 -10.57 9.65 2.73
C MET A 1 -9.87 10.67 3.60
N GLY A 2 -8.78 10.26 4.25
CA GLY A 2 -7.85 11.15 4.97
C GLY A 2 -7.09 12.09 4.03
N LYS A 3 -6.36 13.06 4.57
CA LYS A 3 -5.67 14.05 3.75
C LYS A 3 -4.50 13.43 2.95
N ILE A 4 -3.72 12.55 3.58
CA ILE A 4 -2.60 11.87 2.94
C ILE A 4 -3.09 10.91 1.87
N GLU A 5 -4.20 10.22 2.14
CA GLU A 5 -4.88 9.36 1.18
C GLU A 5 -5.26 10.13 -0.09
N LYS A 6 -5.98 11.25 0.03
CA LYS A 6 -6.39 12.07 -1.13
C LYS A 6 -5.20 12.56 -1.96
N VAL A 7 -4.12 13.00 -1.31
CA VAL A 7 -2.92 13.45 -2.03
C VAL A 7 -2.24 12.28 -2.75
N THR A 8 -2.12 11.14 -2.08
CA THR A 8 -1.50 9.94 -2.65
C THR A 8 -2.29 9.41 -3.86
N ASP A 9 -3.63 9.40 -3.78
CA ASP A 9 -4.51 9.03 -4.89
C ASP A 9 -4.21 9.88 -6.13
N ARG A 10 -4.16 11.20 -5.98
CA ARG A 10 -3.85 12.13 -7.08
C ARG A 10 -2.47 11.86 -7.68
N ILE A 11 -1.45 11.62 -6.86
CA ILE A 11 -0.08 11.35 -7.34
C ILE A 11 -0.03 10.04 -8.13
N ILE A 12 -0.61 8.96 -7.60
CA ILE A 12 -0.60 7.65 -8.28
C ILE A 12 -1.35 7.72 -9.62
N ARG A 13 -2.49 8.41 -9.67
CA ARG A 13 -3.22 8.63 -10.93
C ARG A 13 -2.43 9.47 -11.93
N SER A 14 -1.73 10.51 -11.45
CA SER A 14 -0.85 11.32 -12.29
C SER A 14 0.30 10.49 -12.89
N LEU A 15 0.87 9.56 -12.12
CA LEU A 15 1.91 8.64 -12.58
C LEU A 15 1.42 7.63 -13.63
N TRP A 16 0.13 7.27 -13.58
CA TRP A 16 -0.49 6.37 -14.57
C TRP A 16 -0.67 7.02 -15.94
N ARG A 17 -0.85 8.35 -16.00
CA ARG A 17 -1.01 9.14 -17.24
C ARG A 17 -2.00 8.51 -18.24
N ASP A 18 -3.21 8.21 -17.78
CA ASP A 18 -4.31 7.67 -18.59
C ASP A 18 -3.92 6.43 -19.43
N GLY A 19 -3.17 5.51 -18.83
CA GLY A 19 -2.74 4.27 -19.49
C GLY A 19 -1.35 4.34 -20.14
N LYS A 20 -0.65 5.47 -20.01
CA LYS A 20 0.72 5.66 -20.53
C LYS A 20 1.70 5.98 -19.39
N PRO A 21 1.88 5.06 -18.43
CA PRO A 21 2.69 5.33 -17.25
C PRO A 21 4.12 5.68 -17.63
N ASP A 22 4.73 6.57 -16.84
CA ASP A 22 6.15 6.88 -16.97
C ASP A 22 7.01 5.70 -16.48
N LYS A 23 7.30 4.78 -17.40
CA LYS A 23 8.05 3.56 -17.10
C LYS A 23 9.42 3.85 -16.50
N ALA A 24 10.06 4.96 -16.87
CA ALA A 24 11.36 5.34 -16.34
C ALA A 24 11.25 5.76 -14.87
N VAL A 25 10.30 6.64 -14.54
CA VAL A 25 10.03 7.06 -13.15
C VAL A 25 9.65 5.85 -12.29
N LEU A 26 8.70 5.02 -12.74
CA LEU A 26 8.30 3.83 -11.98
C LEU A 26 9.47 2.85 -11.81
N SER A 27 10.33 2.70 -12.82
CA SER A 27 11.51 1.84 -12.70
C SER A 27 12.46 2.32 -11.61
N ASN A 28 12.78 3.61 -11.61
CA ASN A 28 13.67 4.25 -10.65
C ASN A 28 13.14 4.14 -9.21
N VAL A 29 11.84 4.42 -9.01
CA VAL A 29 11.21 4.39 -7.68
C VAL A 29 11.24 2.98 -7.07
N ARG A 30 11.04 1.91 -7.85
CA ARG A 30 11.14 0.54 -7.33
C ARG A 30 12.51 0.25 -6.70
N GLY A 31 13.56 0.70 -7.36
CA GLY A 31 14.95 0.52 -6.91
C GLY A 31 15.35 1.42 -5.74
N ALA A 32 14.62 2.50 -5.48
CA ALA A 32 14.93 3.47 -4.43
C ALA A 32 14.15 3.17 -3.15
N ALA A 33 14.77 2.47 -2.19
CA ALA A 33 14.12 2.10 -0.93
C ALA A 33 13.71 3.32 -0.06
N THR A 34 14.35 4.47 -0.24
CA THR A 34 14.09 5.68 0.55
C THR A 34 13.92 6.91 -0.33
N LEU A 35 13.20 7.91 0.16
CA LEU A 35 12.99 9.19 -0.54
C LEU A 35 14.31 9.93 -0.82
N LEU A 36 15.35 9.68 -0.01
CA LEU A 36 16.68 10.29 -0.14
C LEU A 36 17.56 9.61 -1.20
N SER A 37 17.12 8.49 -1.78
CA SER A 37 17.90 7.80 -2.82
C SER A 37 17.98 8.64 -4.09
N ARG A 38 19.12 8.62 -4.81
CA ARG A 38 19.28 9.40 -6.06
C ARG A 38 18.19 9.07 -7.09
N GLN A 39 17.80 7.80 -7.21
CA GLN A 39 16.75 7.39 -8.15
C GLN A 39 15.35 7.91 -7.75
N ALA A 40 15.12 8.19 -6.46
CA ALA A 40 13.86 8.78 -5.99
C ALA A 40 13.64 10.20 -6.54
N GLN A 41 14.71 10.91 -6.93
CA GLN A 41 14.63 12.25 -7.52
C GLN A 41 13.71 12.30 -8.74
N SER A 42 13.61 11.20 -9.48
CA SER A 42 12.73 11.11 -10.66
C SER A 42 11.25 11.28 -10.35
N VAL A 43 10.80 11.01 -9.11
CA VAL A 43 9.38 11.17 -8.71
C VAL A 43 9.11 12.44 -7.91
N TRP A 44 10.17 13.14 -7.46
CA TRP A 44 10.00 14.37 -6.67
C TRP A 44 9.15 15.44 -7.37
N PRO A 45 9.30 15.74 -8.68
CA PRO A 45 8.50 16.79 -9.30
C PRO A 45 6.99 16.57 -9.18
N VAL A 46 6.52 15.35 -9.46
CA VAL A 46 5.09 15.01 -9.37
C VAL A 46 4.63 14.86 -7.92
N MET A 47 5.47 14.28 -7.05
CA MET A 47 5.13 14.10 -5.63
C MET A 47 5.00 15.45 -4.93
N MET A 48 6.02 16.31 -5.03
CA MET A 48 6.08 17.58 -4.30
C MET A 48 5.05 18.59 -4.83
N ALA A 49 4.77 18.61 -6.13
CA ALA A 49 3.73 19.47 -6.71
C ALA A 49 2.31 19.17 -6.20
N ASN A 50 2.08 17.99 -5.63
CA ASN A 50 0.78 17.57 -5.09
C ASN A 50 0.68 17.63 -3.57
N LEU A 51 1.82 17.80 -2.88
CA LEU A 51 1.88 17.94 -1.43
C LEU A 51 1.61 19.38 -1.03
N ASP A 52 0.91 19.55 0.09
CA ASP A 52 0.73 20.87 0.69
C ASP A 52 2.03 21.34 1.33
N GLU A 53 2.26 22.66 1.38
CA GLU A 53 3.48 23.24 1.95
C GLU A 53 3.79 22.72 3.37
N LYS A 54 2.77 22.51 4.21
CA LYS A 54 2.94 21.97 5.57
C LYS A 54 3.36 20.50 5.64
N MET A 55 3.29 19.77 4.52
CA MET A 55 3.77 18.40 4.41
C MET A 55 5.22 18.32 3.96
N LEU A 56 5.75 19.40 3.38
CA LEU A 56 7.09 19.43 2.82
C LEU A 56 8.14 19.66 3.90
N SER A 57 9.29 19.01 3.73
CA SER A 57 10.45 19.25 4.58
C SER A 57 10.95 20.70 4.45
N ARG A 58 11.42 21.27 5.56
CA ARG A 58 12.06 22.60 5.61
C ARG A 58 13.58 22.53 5.82
N ASP A 59 14.10 21.37 6.19
CA ASP A 59 15.49 21.13 6.57
C ASP A 59 16.15 20.01 5.75
N GLY A 60 15.44 19.47 4.76
CA GLY A 60 15.89 18.35 3.92
C GLY A 60 15.72 16.97 4.56
N ARG A 61 15.21 16.87 5.79
CA ARG A 61 14.85 15.60 6.42
C ARG A 61 13.42 15.23 6.02
N PRO A 62 13.17 14.03 5.47
CA PRO A 62 11.82 13.62 5.07
C PRO A 62 10.82 13.73 6.21
N THR A 63 9.69 14.38 5.96
CA THR A 63 8.58 14.42 6.92
C THR A 63 7.86 13.07 6.99
N TYR A 64 6.98 12.90 7.97
CA TYR A 64 6.12 11.71 8.05
C TYR A 64 5.21 11.59 6.82
N ALA A 65 4.71 12.72 6.30
CA ALA A 65 3.87 12.76 5.11
C ALA A 65 4.68 12.34 3.87
N GLU A 66 5.86 12.93 3.66
CA GLU A 66 6.73 12.58 2.55
C GLU A 66 7.16 11.11 2.58
N THR A 67 7.51 10.60 3.76
CA THR A 67 7.89 9.19 3.96
C THR A 67 6.75 8.24 3.58
N ALA A 68 5.54 8.52 4.06
CA ALA A 68 4.38 7.66 3.84
C ALA A 68 3.90 7.68 2.39
N VAL A 69 3.82 8.88 1.79
CA VAL A 69 3.43 9.06 0.38
C VAL A 69 4.44 8.37 -0.54
N TYR A 70 5.73 8.58 -0.31
CA TYR A 70 6.79 7.93 -1.11
C TYR A 70 6.72 6.41 -1.02
N ALA A 71 6.53 5.86 0.19
CA ALA A 71 6.40 4.41 0.38
C ALA A 71 5.23 3.83 -0.43
N ALA A 72 4.07 4.49 -0.41
CA ALA A 72 2.90 4.06 -1.18
C ALA A 72 3.12 4.13 -2.70
N ILE A 73 3.72 5.20 -3.20
CA ILE A 73 4.10 5.31 -4.62
C ILE A 73 5.04 4.16 -5.01
N ARG A 74 5.99 3.81 -4.13
CA ARG A 74 6.91 2.71 -4.36
C ARG A 74 6.21 1.35 -4.37
N PHE A 75 5.27 1.10 -3.46
CA PHE A 75 4.46 -0.12 -3.48
C PHE A 75 3.66 -0.24 -4.78
N TYR A 76 3.02 0.85 -5.20
CA TYR A 76 2.34 0.92 -6.50
C TYR A 76 3.29 0.59 -7.65
N ALA A 77 4.48 1.20 -7.70
CA ALA A 77 5.45 0.94 -8.75
C ALA A 77 5.91 -0.53 -8.80
N ILE A 78 6.08 -1.17 -7.64
CA ILE A 78 6.41 -2.60 -7.54
C ILE A 78 5.31 -3.46 -8.16
N HIS A 79 4.05 -3.22 -7.80
CA HIS A 79 2.90 -3.99 -8.30
C HIS A 79 2.63 -3.72 -9.78
N GLN A 80 2.69 -2.46 -10.22
CA GLN A 80 2.41 -2.05 -11.60
C GLN A 80 3.42 -2.61 -12.61
N GLN A 81 4.63 -2.99 -12.17
CA GLN A 81 5.63 -3.57 -13.06
C GLN A 81 5.11 -4.81 -13.80
N GLY A 82 5.18 -4.74 -15.13
CA GLY A 82 4.77 -5.83 -16.01
C GLY A 82 3.26 -5.94 -16.19
N GLN A 83 2.48 -5.05 -15.55
CA GLN A 83 1.03 -5.01 -15.68
C GLN A 83 0.62 -3.96 -16.70
N THR A 84 -0.23 -4.36 -17.64
CA THR A 84 -0.86 -3.46 -18.62
C THR A 84 -2.08 -2.76 -18.04
N GLN A 85 -2.73 -3.38 -17.05
CA GLN A 85 -3.89 -2.82 -16.35
C GLN A 85 -3.45 -1.98 -15.16
N PHE A 86 -4.26 -0.99 -14.79
CA PHE A 86 -4.01 -0.17 -13.62
C PHE A 86 -4.28 -0.97 -12.34
N VAL A 87 -3.24 -1.19 -11.53
CA VAL A 87 -3.32 -2.02 -10.30
C VAL A 87 -3.71 -1.23 -9.06
N TYR A 88 -3.88 0.08 -9.18
CA TYR A 88 -4.35 0.92 -8.10
C TYR A 88 -5.83 1.22 -8.26
N SER A 89 -6.57 1.11 -7.16
CA SER A 89 -7.87 1.75 -7.05
C SER A 89 -8.23 1.97 -5.58
N SER A 90 -9.07 2.97 -5.32
CA SER A 90 -9.49 3.27 -3.96
C SER A 90 -10.60 2.32 -3.49
N VAL A 91 -10.61 2.02 -2.19
CA VAL A 91 -11.72 1.33 -1.50
C VAL A 91 -13.02 2.13 -1.49
N HIS A 92 -12.95 3.43 -1.79
CA HIS A 92 -14.09 4.35 -1.85
C HIS A 92 -14.63 4.56 -3.28
N GLY A 93 -14.10 3.86 -4.28
CA GLY A 93 -14.62 3.91 -5.66
C GLY A 93 -15.95 3.18 -5.83
N ASP A 94 -16.59 3.40 -6.98
CA ASP A 94 -17.81 2.71 -7.39
C ASP A 94 -17.57 1.20 -7.58
N ASP A 95 -18.63 0.39 -7.45
CA ASP A 95 -18.50 -1.07 -7.31
C ASP A 95 -17.70 -1.76 -8.42
N GLU A 96 -17.81 -1.32 -9.68
CA GLU A 96 -17.06 -1.92 -10.80
C GLU A 96 -15.54 -1.63 -10.76
N ASN A 97 -15.14 -0.53 -10.13
CA ASN A 97 -13.74 -0.10 -10.07
C ASN A 97 -13.18 -0.10 -8.65
N LYS A 98 -13.90 -0.64 -7.68
CA LYS A 98 -13.52 -0.60 -6.26
C LYS A 98 -12.24 -1.39 -6.00
N GLY A 99 -11.27 -0.72 -5.39
CA GLY A 99 -10.07 -1.38 -4.87
C GLY A 99 -10.33 -2.07 -3.54
N VAL A 100 -9.35 -2.84 -3.09
CA VAL A 100 -9.35 -3.44 -1.75
C VAL A 100 -8.12 -3.00 -0.96
N SER A 101 -8.19 -3.05 0.36
CA SER A 101 -6.99 -2.84 1.18
C SER A 101 -6.02 -4.01 0.99
N LEU A 102 -4.72 -3.73 1.16
CA LEU A 102 -3.67 -4.76 1.05
C LEU A 102 -3.96 -5.98 1.94
N PHE A 103 -4.40 -5.76 3.19
CA PHE A 103 -4.64 -6.86 4.12
C PHE A 103 -5.87 -7.69 3.80
N LYS A 104 -6.92 -7.10 3.21
CA LYS A 104 -8.04 -7.86 2.66
C LYS A 104 -7.62 -8.70 1.45
N ALA A 105 -6.78 -8.14 0.57
CA ALA A 105 -6.21 -8.88 -0.55
C ALA A 105 -5.34 -10.07 -0.07
N LEU A 106 -4.48 -9.84 0.93
CA LEU A 106 -3.68 -10.91 1.54
C LEU A 106 -4.56 -11.96 2.24
N ALA A 107 -5.68 -11.56 2.85
CA ALA A 107 -6.64 -12.50 3.43
C ALA A 107 -7.25 -13.44 2.38
N GLN A 108 -7.53 -12.94 1.17
CA GLN A 108 -8.00 -13.79 0.07
C GLN A 108 -6.94 -14.82 -0.32
N LEU A 109 -5.65 -14.43 -0.36
CA LEU A 109 -4.55 -15.35 -0.65
C LEU A 109 -4.33 -16.37 0.46
N ARG A 110 -4.53 -15.96 1.71
CA ARG A 110 -4.41 -16.82 2.89
C ARG A 110 -5.37 -18.02 2.86
N ASN A 111 -6.49 -17.93 2.14
CA ASN A 111 -7.43 -19.05 1.99
C ASN A 111 -6.87 -20.24 1.18
N GLN A 112 -5.69 -20.08 0.55
CA GLN A 112 -4.98 -21.16 -0.12
C GLN A 112 -4.12 -21.92 0.90
N PRO A 113 -4.36 -23.24 1.14
CA PRO A 113 -3.73 -23.99 2.23
C PRO A 113 -2.19 -23.97 2.21
N ASP A 114 -1.59 -23.98 1.03
CA ASP A 114 -0.14 -23.94 0.78
C ASP A 114 0.50 -22.60 1.16
N ARG A 115 -0.29 -21.54 1.35
CA ARG A 115 0.21 -20.16 1.56
C ARG A 115 -0.09 -19.61 2.93
N GLN A 116 -1.10 -20.16 3.61
CA GLN A 116 -1.59 -19.66 4.87
C GLN A 116 -0.45 -19.47 5.90
N GLU A 117 0.34 -20.50 6.17
CA GLU A 117 1.38 -20.45 7.19
C GLU A 117 2.48 -19.42 6.85
N ALA A 118 2.91 -19.39 5.58
CA ALA A 118 3.94 -18.50 5.10
C ALA A 118 3.50 -17.02 5.14
N LEU A 119 2.24 -16.73 4.84
CA LEU A 119 1.66 -15.39 4.93
C LEU A 119 1.42 -14.99 6.39
N ASP A 120 0.85 -15.88 7.22
CA ASP A 120 0.59 -15.63 8.64
C ASP A 120 1.88 -15.28 9.37
N ARG A 121 2.99 -15.98 9.10
CA ARG A 121 4.31 -15.65 9.68
C ARG A 121 4.78 -14.24 9.32
N ARG A 122 4.61 -13.82 8.07
CA ARG A 122 5.05 -12.50 7.59
C ARG A 122 4.18 -11.37 8.12
N VAL A 123 2.86 -11.58 8.14
CA VAL A 123 1.93 -10.59 8.70
C VAL A 123 2.14 -10.48 10.21
N LYS A 124 2.30 -11.59 10.94
CA LYS A 124 2.63 -11.55 12.38
C LYS A 124 3.93 -10.79 12.65
N ALA A 125 4.96 -11.01 11.84
CA ALA A 125 6.21 -10.27 11.96
C ALA A 125 6.02 -8.76 11.72
N LEU A 126 5.24 -8.37 10.70
CA LEU A 126 4.90 -6.97 10.45
C LEU A 126 4.17 -6.33 11.64
N LEU A 127 3.13 -6.99 12.17
CA LEU A 127 2.34 -6.46 13.29
C LEU A 127 3.13 -6.34 14.60
N ALA A 128 4.30 -6.99 14.70
CA ALA A 128 5.20 -6.87 15.84
C ALA A 128 6.24 -5.74 15.69
N THR A 129 6.32 -5.08 14.52
CA THR A 129 7.26 -3.98 14.31
C THR A 129 6.74 -2.67 14.93
N SER A 130 7.60 -1.88 15.55
CA SER A 130 7.26 -0.56 16.10
C SER A 130 7.84 0.61 15.29
N ASN A 131 8.69 0.31 14.30
CA ASN A 131 9.42 1.29 13.51
C ASN A 131 8.90 1.35 12.07
N VAL A 132 8.59 2.54 11.58
CA VAL A 132 8.00 2.75 10.24
C VAL A 132 8.89 2.24 9.10
N ALA A 133 10.23 2.36 9.23
CA ALA A 133 11.12 1.86 8.17
C ALA A 133 11.04 0.32 8.04
N SER A 134 10.93 -0.38 9.18
CA SER A 134 10.73 -1.84 9.22
C SER A 134 9.35 -2.25 8.70
N MET A 135 8.32 -1.45 8.97
CA MET A 135 6.98 -1.63 8.38
C MET A 135 7.04 -1.51 6.86
N ILE A 136 7.67 -0.45 6.33
CA ILE A 136 7.79 -0.21 4.89
C ILE A 136 8.54 -1.35 4.17
N GLN A 137 9.62 -1.87 4.78
CA GLN A 137 10.33 -3.02 4.23
C GLN A 137 9.45 -4.26 4.19
N SER A 138 8.76 -4.57 5.29
CA SER A 138 7.87 -5.73 5.38
C SER A 138 6.70 -5.63 4.40
N LEU A 139 6.09 -4.46 4.27
CA LEU A 139 5.04 -4.17 3.29
C LEU A 139 5.55 -4.32 1.84
N SER A 140 6.78 -3.89 1.55
CA SER A 140 7.39 -4.08 0.22
C SER A 140 7.43 -5.56 -0.18
N HIS A 141 7.79 -6.44 0.76
CA HIS A 141 7.82 -7.87 0.54
C HIS A 141 6.41 -8.44 0.34
N LEU A 142 5.43 -8.02 1.16
CA LEU A 142 4.05 -8.46 1.02
C LEU A 142 3.44 -8.03 -0.32
N VAL A 143 3.71 -6.81 -0.78
CA VAL A 143 3.28 -6.31 -2.10
C VAL A 143 3.90 -7.13 -3.23
N SER A 144 5.16 -7.53 -3.09
CA SER A 144 5.84 -8.40 -4.07
C SER A 144 5.20 -9.79 -4.14
N ILE A 145 4.83 -10.36 -2.99
CA ILE A 145 4.11 -11.65 -2.91
C ILE A 145 2.72 -11.53 -3.54
N LEU A 146 1.99 -10.46 -3.21
CA LEU A 146 0.67 -10.18 -3.77
C LEU A 146 0.75 -10.11 -5.30
N LYS A 147 1.67 -9.29 -5.83
CA LYS A 147 1.89 -9.15 -7.28
C LYS A 147 2.18 -10.49 -7.95
N ALA A 148 3.06 -11.32 -7.36
CA ALA A 148 3.41 -12.62 -7.93
C ALA A 148 2.22 -13.60 -7.93
N THR A 149 1.28 -13.42 -7.00
CA THR A 149 0.17 -14.34 -6.79
C THR A 149 -1.09 -13.94 -7.54
N ASN A 150 -1.45 -12.66 -7.44
CA ASN A 150 -2.67 -12.10 -7.99
C ASN A 150 -2.32 -10.74 -8.62
N PRO A 151 -1.70 -10.74 -9.80
CA PRO A 151 -1.15 -9.53 -10.40
C PRO A 151 -2.23 -8.49 -10.77
N THR A 152 -3.47 -8.92 -11.01
CA THR A 152 -4.56 -8.07 -11.51
C THR A 152 -5.42 -7.44 -10.39
N ILE A 153 -5.25 -7.86 -9.14
CA ILE A 153 -5.99 -7.27 -8.02
C ILE A 153 -5.68 -5.77 -7.89
N ARG A 154 -6.72 -4.97 -7.63
CA ARG A 154 -6.56 -3.52 -7.45
C ARG A 154 -6.45 -3.18 -5.97
N ILE A 155 -5.36 -2.50 -5.61
CA ILE A 155 -5.04 -2.19 -4.22
C ILE A 155 -5.15 -0.70 -3.95
N ASP A 156 -5.70 -0.35 -2.79
CA ASP A 156 -5.71 1.02 -2.29
C ASP A 156 -4.40 1.35 -1.57
N TYR A 157 -3.41 1.77 -2.36
CA TYR A 157 -2.13 2.25 -1.84
C TYR A 157 -2.24 3.61 -1.14
N ALA A 158 -3.26 4.39 -1.43
CA ALA A 158 -3.49 5.69 -0.80
C ALA A 158 -3.94 5.50 0.66
N LEU A 159 -4.79 4.51 0.92
CA LEU A 159 -5.16 4.10 2.28
C LEU A 159 -3.91 3.65 3.06
N LEU A 160 -3.02 2.87 2.42
CA LEU A 160 -1.78 2.42 3.05
C LEU A 160 -0.82 3.59 3.36
N ALA A 161 -0.81 4.64 2.54
CA ALA A 161 -0.08 5.88 2.85
C ALA A 161 -0.64 6.56 4.09
N GLN A 162 -1.96 6.64 4.23
CA GLN A 162 -2.58 7.21 5.43
C GLN A 162 -2.24 6.39 6.68
N ASP A 163 -2.33 5.06 6.60
CA ASP A 163 -1.95 4.18 7.72
C ASP A 163 -0.48 4.35 8.12
N LEU A 164 0.45 4.45 7.16
CA LEU A 164 1.87 4.69 7.43
C LEU A 164 2.14 6.09 7.99
N TYR A 165 1.38 7.09 7.57
CA TYR A 165 1.45 8.42 8.17
C TYR A 165 1.02 8.39 9.63
N ASP A 166 -0.13 7.78 9.93
CA ASP A 166 -0.68 7.67 11.28
C ASP A 166 0.27 6.89 12.21
N ALA A 167 0.86 5.79 11.73
CA ALA A 167 1.78 4.95 12.50
C ALA A 167 3.06 5.67 12.99
N GLN A 168 3.39 6.83 12.41
CA GLN A 168 4.57 7.61 12.80
C GLN A 168 4.32 8.51 14.02
N PHE A 169 3.08 8.70 14.47
CA PHE A 169 2.74 9.59 15.60
C PHE A 169 2.89 8.97 16.98
N GLY A 170 3.34 7.72 17.07
CA GLY A 170 3.63 7.05 18.34
C GLY A 170 3.11 5.62 18.39
N VAL A 171 3.53 4.90 19.43
CA VAL A 171 3.26 3.46 19.59
C VAL A 171 1.76 3.15 19.67
N ASP A 172 0.98 3.97 20.38
CA ASP A 172 -0.46 3.74 20.53
C ASP A 172 -1.21 3.87 19.19
N VAL A 173 -0.86 4.89 18.38
CA VAL A 173 -1.46 5.08 17.05
C VAL A 173 -1.01 3.97 16.10
N ALA A 174 0.26 3.56 16.15
CA ALA A 174 0.76 2.41 15.40
C ALA A 174 0.02 1.11 15.77
N ASN A 175 -0.28 0.89 17.05
CA ASN A 175 -1.06 -0.27 17.49
C ASN A 175 -2.50 -0.23 16.98
N GLN A 176 -3.12 0.94 16.86
CA GLN A 176 -4.44 1.09 16.22
C GLN A 176 -4.38 0.73 14.73
N VAL A 177 -3.32 1.15 14.03
CA VAL A 177 -3.06 0.76 12.63
C VAL A 177 -2.90 -0.76 12.52
N HIS A 178 -2.09 -1.37 13.38
CA HIS A 178 -1.92 -2.84 13.43
C HIS A 178 -3.22 -3.57 13.71
N LEU A 179 -4.06 -3.06 14.61
CA LEU A 179 -5.38 -3.64 14.87
C LEU A 179 -6.26 -3.61 13.61
N ARG A 180 -6.30 -2.48 12.88
CA ARG A 180 -7.04 -2.38 11.61
C ARG A 180 -6.52 -3.39 10.58
N TRP A 181 -5.20 -3.50 10.42
CA TRP A 181 -4.58 -4.46 9.51
C TRP A 181 -4.88 -5.90 9.91
N GLY A 182 -4.80 -6.22 11.20
CA GLY A 182 -5.14 -7.54 11.75
C GLY A 182 -6.61 -7.89 11.52
N GLN A 183 -7.54 -6.95 11.77
CA GLN A 183 -8.96 -7.14 11.48
C GLN A 183 -9.19 -7.42 9.99
N GLN A 184 -8.58 -6.64 9.11
CA GLN A 184 -8.69 -6.83 7.66
C GLN A 184 -8.13 -8.19 7.19
N TYR A 185 -7.05 -8.66 7.82
CA TYR A 185 -6.38 -9.90 7.44
C TYR A 185 -7.03 -11.17 8.04
N TYR A 186 -7.42 -11.14 9.33
CA TYR A 186 -7.89 -12.33 10.04
C TYR A 186 -9.41 -12.51 10.05
N TRP A 187 -10.22 -11.45 9.90
CA TRP A 187 -11.68 -11.54 10.12
C TRP A 187 -12.43 -12.32 9.02
N SER A 188 -12.04 -12.19 7.75
CA SER A 188 -12.90 -12.58 6.62
C SER A 188 -12.62 -13.97 6.01
N THR A 189 -11.82 -14.83 6.65
CA THR A 189 -11.30 -16.05 5.97
C THR A 189 -12.04 -17.35 6.29
N LYS A 190 -13.06 -17.37 7.16
CA LYS A 190 -13.82 -18.61 7.46
C LYS A 190 -15.35 -18.51 7.43
N ASN A 191 -15.93 -17.32 7.63
CA ASN A 191 -17.39 -17.21 7.84
C ASN A 191 -18.25 -17.13 6.57
N GLN A 192 -17.66 -17.18 5.37
CA GLN A 192 -18.45 -17.18 4.12
C GLN A 192 -18.69 -18.57 3.51
N LYS A 193 -18.07 -19.64 4.04
CA LYS A 193 -18.37 -21.01 3.58
C LYS A 193 -19.53 -21.68 4.32
N THR A 194 -20.10 -21.04 5.34
CA THR A 194 -21.09 -21.67 6.23
C THR A 194 -22.51 -21.11 6.11
N THR A 195 -22.81 -20.26 5.12
CA THR A 195 -24.15 -19.64 5.00
C THR A 195 -24.87 -19.87 3.66
N GLU A 196 -24.27 -20.63 2.73
CA GLU A 196 -24.91 -20.99 1.44
C GLU A 196 -25.25 -22.49 1.31
N GLY A 197 -25.26 -23.24 2.43
CA GLY A 197 -25.50 -24.69 2.44
C GLY A 197 -26.76 -25.17 3.18
N GLU A 198 -27.64 -24.28 3.64
CA GLU A 198 -28.90 -24.66 4.29
C GLU A 198 -30.06 -23.80 3.78
N LYS A 199 -30.42 -23.94 2.50
CA LYS A 199 -31.81 -23.75 2.06
C LYS A 199 -32.15 -24.75 0.95
N ASN A 200 -33.02 -25.69 1.37
CA ASN A 200 -33.88 -26.61 0.61
C ASN A 200 -33.25 -27.91 0.11
#